data_AF-A0AA47IQQ1-F1
#
_entry.id   AF-A0AA47IQQ1-F1
#
_cell.length_a   1.000
_cell.length_b   1.000
_cell.length_c   1.000
_cell.angle_alpha   90.00
_cell.angle_beta   90.00
_cell.angle_gamma   90.00
#
_symmetry.space_group_name_H-M   'P 1'
#
loop_
_entity.id
_entity.type
_entity.pdbx_description
1 polymer ?
#
loop_
_entity_poly.entity_id
_entity_poly.type
_entity_poly.pdbx_seq_one_letter_code
_entity_poly.pdbx_strand_id
1 'polypeptide(L)'
;MNTLSVGAASRPALSRGAVRGLVAILALFLVAIMSQLSPQASADENKSVNVSNLSLTRVDGNNVEHDGKLSIYDLARLSFDWSGVDANLKSGDSFTIGLGDYFSNLQNSDTHPMTVEYNGQNVEVGSCTLTAKEVTCTFNSKVDELKAAGFHNFKGSGSALVAVAKTTDEQSVNLTANGVTTAVVLPGGGGIGGPEQSDWELTKWASSFYNNYKELTWGVNFGTNQTTGGKLGKTFDGSRQTIVFTDTLSEGMSFNQADATRTILNVRPADGSTVPVTNAAGQDSSGEYGDFDVKASYSQDGRTATYEVTGPFKNGTNFTLEYPVSFVDANGNAVAATRGAAYENTVNLQGTDLTSTQQQSYVQYFDISVQMEPGFGGFSVTKVVEGEAAAQAAGSSFVVDVAYELPAAASSYPDWKAPEGQKATGEGRTGTASVTVKPGEPVAFDGTFPVGTKITLSEDTSKAQPAASGFGWGKPVFTVDGENSNTFTIRDQELVKVSLTNTTTTTTTPPATPPTATTPPTTVAPPAPPTTTQQPPTASNPPATVAPPAAPPATSTPKTPTSTPPLAHTGANAVALLLLAGAGVGGGALLMARRRKAS
;
A
#
# COMPACT_ATOMS: atom_id res chain seq x y z
N MET A 1 78.60 -10.15 16.00
CA MET A 1 79.44 -9.14 16.70
C MET A 1 78.52 -8.26 17.54
N ASN A 2 78.89 -8.07 18.81
CA ASN A 2 78.59 -7.01 19.80
C ASN A 2 77.34 -6.11 19.66
N THR A 3 76.63 -5.68 20.72
CA THR A 3 76.47 -6.14 22.13
C THR A 3 75.33 -5.31 22.76
N LEU A 4 74.62 -5.90 23.73
CA LEU A 4 73.89 -5.31 24.87
C LEU A 4 73.98 -3.78 25.12
N SER A 5 72.86 -3.14 25.50
CA SER A 5 72.69 -2.65 26.89
C SER A 5 71.25 -2.19 27.22
N VAL A 6 70.97 -2.03 28.51
CA VAL A 6 69.69 -1.66 29.15
C VAL A 6 69.67 -0.16 29.49
N GLY A 7 68.49 0.49 29.47
CA GLY A 7 68.34 1.84 30.01
C GLY A 7 66.87 2.28 30.10
N ALA A 8 66.42 2.71 31.28
CA ALA A 8 65.06 3.16 31.53
C ALA A 8 64.96 4.67 31.79
N ALA A 9 63.79 5.23 31.47
CA ALA A 9 63.26 6.53 31.89
C ALA A 9 63.99 7.83 31.48
N SER A 10 63.32 8.65 30.68
CA SER A 10 62.88 10.03 31.05
C SER A 10 61.97 10.64 30.00
N ARG A 11 60.91 11.35 30.43
CA ARG A 11 60.08 12.19 29.56
C ARG A 11 60.58 13.64 29.58
N PRO A 12 60.46 14.38 28.47
CA PRO A 12 60.06 15.78 28.51
C PRO A 12 58.62 15.94 28.00
N ALA A 13 57.92 16.97 28.50
CA ALA A 13 56.54 17.26 28.11
C ALA A 13 56.49 18.23 26.93
N LEU A 14 55.52 18.05 26.02
CA LEU A 14 55.13 19.07 25.05
C LEU A 14 53.61 19.31 25.10
N SER A 15 53.29 20.55 25.46
CA SER A 15 52.08 21.35 25.17
C SER A 15 50.74 20.65 24.86
N ARG A 16 49.75 21.00 25.70
CA ARG A 16 48.30 20.99 25.43
C ARG A 16 47.97 21.44 24.00
N GLY A 17 47.05 20.74 23.30
CA GLY A 17 46.57 21.27 22.02
C GLY A 17 45.56 20.48 21.17
N ALA A 18 44.93 19.38 21.61
CA ALA A 18 44.04 18.61 20.71
C ALA A 18 42.89 17.81 21.38
N VAL A 19 42.32 18.26 22.51
CA VAL A 19 41.17 17.58 23.16
C VAL A 19 39.89 18.43 23.06
N ARG A 20 39.50 18.78 21.83
CA ARG A 20 38.15 19.29 21.47
C ARG A 20 37.61 18.78 20.12
N GLY A 21 38.33 17.88 19.43
CA GLY A 21 37.98 17.39 18.08
C GLY A 21 37.37 15.99 18.00
N LEU A 22 37.41 15.17 19.06
CA LEU A 22 37.02 13.74 18.98
C LEU A 22 35.67 13.38 19.63
N VAL A 23 35.10 14.24 20.47
CA VAL A 23 33.80 13.96 21.13
C VAL A 23 32.61 14.28 20.21
N ALA A 24 32.74 15.26 19.31
CA ALA A 24 31.69 15.61 18.35
C ALA A 24 31.49 14.54 17.26
N ILE A 25 32.57 13.93 16.77
CA ILE A 25 32.50 12.90 15.72
C ILE A 25 31.92 11.59 16.28
N LEU A 26 32.29 11.19 17.50
CA LEU A 26 31.73 9.99 18.12
C LEU A 26 30.24 10.16 18.47
N ALA A 27 29.81 11.37 18.85
CA ALA A 27 28.39 11.69 19.02
C ALA A 27 27.61 11.63 17.71
N LEU A 28 28.16 12.13 16.60
CA LEU A 28 27.51 12.06 15.28
C LEU A 28 27.39 10.62 14.76
N PHE A 29 28.38 9.76 14.98
CA PHE A 29 28.26 8.32 14.65
C PHE A 29 27.26 7.58 15.55
N LEU A 30 27.17 7.91 16.85
CA LEU A 30 26.15 7.34 17.74
C LEU A 30 24.73 7.79 17.36
N VAL A 31 24.54 9.04 16.97
CA VAL A 31 23.24 9.50 16.44
C VAL A 31 22.90 8.79 15.12
N ALA A 32 23.85 8.67 14.19
CA ALA A 32 23.62 7.98 12.91
C ALA A 32 23.27 6.48 13.06
N ILE A 33 23.84 5.79 14.05
CA ILE A 33 23.52 4.38 14.34
C ILE A 33 22.20 4.26 15.11
N MET A 34 21.85 5.23 15.96
CA MET A 34 20.52 5.29 16.59
C MET A 34 19.40 5.66 15.59
N SER A 35 19.69 6.37 14.49
CA SER A 35 18.70 6.58 13.41
C SER A 35 18.27 5.27 12.74
N GLN A 36 19.15 4.26 12.71
CA GLN A 36 18.86 2.91 12.16
C GLN A 36 18.21 1.97 13.18
N LEU A 37 18.10 2.41 14.44
CA LEU A 37 17.35 1.78 15.52
C LEU A 37 16.30 2.77 16.07
N SER A 38 15.73 3.57 15.18
CA SER A 38 14.34 3.98 15.38
C SER A 38 13.56 2.68 15.57
N PRO A 39 12.76 2.47 16.63
CA PRO A 39 11.61 1.60 16.44
C PRO A 39 10.92 2.11 15.17
N GLN A 40 10.59 1.23 14.21
CA GLN A 40 9.61 1.61 13.19
C GLN A 40 8.47 2.22 14.00
N ALA A 41 8.19 3.51 13.78
CA ALA A 41 7.13 4.19 14.50
C ALA A 41 5.89 3.37 14.17
N SER A 42 5.42 2.58 15.14
CA SER A 42 4.48 1.50 14.88
C SER A 42 3.29 2.15 14.22
N ALA A 43 3.13 1.92 12.92
CA ALA A 43 2.15 2.63 12.12
C ALA A 43 0.80 2.35 12.76
N ASP A 44 0.16 3.39 13.30
CA ASP A 44 -0.86 3.23 14.33
C ASP A 44 -1.97 2.36 13.74
N GLU A 45 -2.10 1.15 14.26
CA GLU A 45 -2.77 0.07 13.52
C GLU A 45 -4.27 0.37 13.49
N ASN A 46 -4.78 0.77 12.32
CA ASN A 46 -6.13 1.30 12.21
C ASN A 46 -7.10 0.12 12.19
N LYS A 47 -7.54 -0.29 13.39
CA LYS A 47 -8.45 -1.41 13.64
C LYS A 47 -9.81 -1.33 12.93
N SER A 48 -10.14 -0.19 12.33
CA SER A 48 -11.33 -0.03 11.49
C SER A 48 -11.11 -0.42 10.02
N VAL A 49 -9.87 -0.68 9.59
CA VAL A 49 -9.60 -1.29 8.26
C VAL A 49 -10.05 -2.75 8.30
N ASN A 50 -11.07 -3.10 7.54
CA ASN A 50 -11.51 -4.48 7.42
C ASN A 50 -10.57 -5.25 6.49
N VAL A 51 -10.13 -6.43 6.91
CA VAL A 51 -9.47 -7.42 6.05
C VAL A 51 -10.32 -8.69 6.07
N SER A 52 -10.69 -9.20 4.89
CA SER A 52 -11.67 -10.27 4.73
C SER A 52 -11.30 -11.19 3.56
N ASN A 53 -12.16 -12.19 3.30
CA ASN A 53 -12.00 -13.17 2.21
C ASN A 53 -10.64 -13.89 2.19
N LEU A 54 -10.02 -14.07 3.37
CA LEU A 54 -8.78 -14.82 3.53
C LEU A 54 -8.98 -16.25 3.03
N SER A 55 -8.16 -16.65 2.05
CA SER A 55 -8.20 -17.96 1.42
C SER A 55 -6.78 -18.45 1.11
N LEU A 56 -6.59 -19.76 1.11
CA LEU A 56 -5.33 -20.43 0.78
C LEU A 56 -5.56 -21.34 -0.42
N THR A 57 -4.75 -21.19 -1.47
CA THR A 57 -4.72 -22.09 -2.63
C THR A 57 -3.35 -22.75 -2.71
N ARG A 58 -3.28 -24.07 -2.93
CA ARG A 58 -2.01 -24.77 -3.14
C ARG A 58 -1.41 -24.37 -4.49
N VAL A 59 -0.13 -24.00 -4.50
CA VAL A 59 0.58 -23.53 -5.70
C VAL A 59 2.01 -24.05 -5.75
N ASP A 60 2.64 -24.00 -6.92
CA ASP A 60 4.07 -24.24 -7.08
C ASP A 60 4.92 -22.95 -7.00
N GLY A 61 6.24 -23.10 -7.13
CA GLY A 61 7.21 -21.99 -7.15
C GLY A 61 7.04 -20.99 -8.30
N ASN A 62 6.18 -21.29 -9.28
CA ASN A 62 5.82 -20.42 -10.40
C ASN A 62 4.43 -19.77 -10.20
N ASN A 63 3.80 -19.94 -9.03
CA ASN A 63 2.46 -19.47 -8.68
C ASN A 63 1.33 -20.11 -9.54
N VAL A 64 1.57 -21.29 -10.12
CA VAL A 64 0.53 -22.08 -10.79
C VAL A 64 -0.25 -22.86 -9.74
N GLU A 65 -1.58 -22.91 -9.87
CA GLU A 65 -2.46 -23.63 -8.96
C GLU A 65 -2.39 -25.14 -9.15
N HIS A 66 -2.44 -25.89 -8.05
CA HIS A 66 -2.50 -27.34 -8.04
C HIS A 66 -3.60 -27.83 -7.10
N ASP A 67 -4.30 -28.88 -7.49
CA ASP A 67 -5.26 -29.57 -6.63
C ASP A 67 -4.55 -30.29 -5.47
N GLY A 68 -5.37 -30.71 -4.49
CA GLY A 68 -4.95 -31.58 -3.39
C GLY A 68 -4.60 -30.85 -2.09
N LYS A 69 -4.12 -31.63 -1.12
CA LYS A 69 -3.72 -31.15 0.21
C LYS A 69 -2.35 -30.52 0.16
N LEU A 70 -2.08 -29.61 1.08
CA LEU A 70 -0.72 -29.12 1.32
C LEU A 70 0.11 -30.19 2.03
N SER A 71 1.38 -30.27 1.69
CA SER A 71 2.42 -30.97 2.44
C SER A 71 3.48 -29.99 2.94
N ILE A 72 4.31 -30.40 3.89
CA ILE A 72 5.51 -29.62 4.25
C ILE A 72 6.39 -29.39 3.01
N TYR A 73 6.97 -28.20 2.89
CA TYR A 73 7.67 -27.67 1.71
C TYR A 73 6.80 -27.27 0.50
N ASP A 74 5.49 -27.53 0.48
CA ASP A 74 4.60 -26.89 -0.50
C ASP A 74 4.54 -25.37 -0.28
N LEU A 75 4.11 -24.66 -1.33
CA LEU A 75 3.66 -23.27 -1.23
C LEU A 75 2.13 -23.20 -1.23
N ALA A 76 1.61 -22.17 -0.57
CA ALA A 76 0.26 -21.71 -0.73
C ALA A 76 0.26 -20.24 -1.17
N ARG A 77 -0.70 -19.85 -2.01
CA ARG A 77 -1.05 -18.45 -2.19
C ARG A 77 -2.13 -18.09 -1.19
N LEU A 78 -1.79 -17.20 -0.26
CA LEU A 78 -2.76 -16.48 0.56
C LEU A 78 -3.38 -15.38 -0.31
N SER A 79 -4.69 -15.34 -0.42
CA SER A 79 -5.46 -14.25 -1.05
C SER A 79 -6.37 -13.59 -0.01
N PHE A 80 -6.56 -12.29 -0.10
CA PHE A 80 -7.39 -11.50 0.82
C PHE A 80 -7.95 -10.24 0.15
N ASP A 81 -9.06 -9.73 0.69
CA ASP A 81 -9.59 -8.40 0.39
C ASP A 81 -9.38 -7.45 1.58
N TRP A 82 -9.26 -6.15 1.31
CA TRP A 82 -9.12 -5.12 2.32
C TRP A 82 -10.01 -3.90 2.01
N SER A 83 -10.52 -3.24 3.05
CA SER A 83 -11.41 -2.08 2.95
C SER A 83 -11.13 -1.07 4.05
N GLY A 84 -10.74 0.14 3.66
CA GLY A 84 -10.59 1.31 4.52
C GLY A 84 -11.80 2.25 4.52
N VAL A 85 -12.94 1.83 3.96
CA VAL A 85 -14.18 2.64 3.85
C VAL A 85 -14.59 3.21 5.21
N ASP A 86 -14.73 2.36 6.22
CA ASP A 86 -15.14 2.74 7.58
C ASP A 86 -13.96 3.20 8.46
N ALA A 87 -12.75 3.23 7.91
CA ALA A 87 -11.51 3.46 8.66
C ALA A 87 -11.11 4.93 8.78
N ASN A 88 -11.68 5.81 7.95
CA ASN A 88 -11.26 7.22 7.80
C ASN A 88 -9.73 7.36 7.63
N LEU A 89 -9.16 6.58 6.70
CA LEU A 89 -7.72 6.45 6.47
C LEU A 89 -6.98 7.81 6.44
N LYS A 90 -5.82 7.87 7.10
CA LYS A 90 -4.88 9.00 7.09
C LYS A 90 -3.44 8.50 6.87
N SER A 91 -2.53 9.41 6.55
CA SER A 91 -1.09 9.11 6.51
C SER A 91 -0.61 8.48 7.81
N GLY A 92 0.13 7.37 7.71
CA GLY A 92 0.67 6.61 8.84
C GLY A 92 -0.27 5.58 9.45
N ASP A 93 -1.53 5.48 9.01
CA ASP A 93 -2.39 4.33 9.35
C ASP A 93 -1.83 3.05 8.73
N SER A 94 -2.05 1.92 9.40
CA SER A 94 -1.72 0.61 8.84
C SER A 94 -2.78 -0.46 9.08
N PHE A 95 -2.66 -1.57 8.35
CA PHE A 95 -3.29 -2.85 8.68
C PHE A 95 -2.27 -3.99 8.55
N THR A 96 -2.50 -5.07 9.30
CA THR A 96 -1.59 -6.23 9.38
C THR A 96 -2.27 -7.53 8.97
N ILE A 97 -1.49 -8.52 8.51
CA ILE A 97 -1.90 -9.91 8.33
C ILE A 97 -0.81 -10.83 8.86
N GLY A 98 -1.04 -11.40 10.05
CA GLY A 98 -0.19 -12.41 10.69
C GLY A 98 -0.51 -13.82 10.20
N LEU A 99 0.54 -14.55 9.79
CA LEU A 99 0.47 -15.86 9.13
C LEU A 99 0.35 -17.06 10.08
N GLY A 100 0.39 -16.81 11.39
CA GLY A 100 0.36 -17.85 12.42
C GLY A 100 1.55 -18.82 12.36
N ASP A 101 1.40 -20.01 12.94
CA ASP A 101 2.48 -20.98 13.08
C ASP A 101 2.79 -21.72 11.78
N TYR A 102 1.75 -22.05 11.01
CA TYR A 102 1.80 -23.00 9.88
C TYR A 102 2.39 -22.44 8.58
N PHE A 103 2.43 -21.12 8.42
CA PHE A 103 2.87 -20.47 7.19
C PHE A 103 3.91 -19.37 7.46
N SER A 104 4.81 -19.14 6.50
CA SER A 104 5.78 -18.04 6.55
C SER A 104 5.86 -17.37 5.17
N ASN A 105 6.03 -16.05 5.10
CA ASN A 105 6.19 -15.36 3.81
C ASN A 105 7.46 -15.84 3.10
N LEU A 106 7.31 -16.15 1.81
CA LEU A 106 8.39 -16.64 0.97
C LEU A 106 9.47 -15.56 0.73
N GLN A 107 9.03 -14.33 0.51
CA GLN A 107 9.85 -13.10 0.56
C GLN A 107 9.67 -12.45 1.93
N ASN A 108 10.77 -12.13 2.61
CA ASN A 108 10.75 -11.42 3.88
C ASN A 108 11.89 -10.40 3.94
N SER A 109 11.62 -9.20 4.45
CA SER A 109 12.42 -7.98 4.23
C SER A 109 12.32 -7.39 2.81
N ASP A 110 11.20 -7.62 2.11
CA ASP A 110 10.86 -6.91 0.86
C ASP A 110 9.72 -5.89 1.12
N THR A 111 9.59 -4.88 0.26
CA THR A 111 8.59 -3.80 0.39
C THR A 111 7.97 -3.46 -0.96
N HIS A 112 6.65 -3.55 -1.03
CA HIS A 112 5.86 -3.41 -2.26
C HIS A 112 4.98 -2.17 -2.19
N PRO A 113 4.94 -1.31 -3.22
CA PRO A 113 4.10 -0.11 -3.21
C PRO A 113 2.62 -0.48 -3.40
N MET A 114 1.74 0.20 -2.67
CA MET A 114 0.30 0.23 -2.91
C MET A 114 0.00 1.37 -3.86
N THR A 115 -0.47 1.08 -5.08
CA THR A 115 -0.71 2.11 -6.10
C THR A 115 -2.15 2.15 -6.58
N VAL A 116 -2.65 3.36 -6.89
CA VAL A 116 -3.96 3.61 -7.50
C VAL A 116 -3.77 4.49 -8.74
N GLU A 117 -4.62 4.35 -9.75
CA GLU A 117 -4.62 5.26 -10.89
C GLU A 117 -5.22 6.62 -10.50
N TYR A 118 -4.51 7.70 -10.81
CA TYR A 118 -4.97 9.07 -10.63
C TYR A 118 -4.41 9.95 -11.76
N ASN A 119 -5.26 10.71 -12.45
CA ASN A 119 -4.89 11.52 -13.63
C ASN A 119 -4.17 10.72 -14.74
N GLY A 120 -4.50 9.43 -14.94
CA GLY A 120 -3.83 8.56 -15.91
C GLY A 120 -2.40 8.14 -15.51
N GLN A 121 -2.04 8.26 -14.23
CA GLN A 121 -0.76 7.82 -13.68
C GLN A 121 -0.99 6.96 -12.44
N ASN A 122 -0.18 5.92 -12.24
CA ASN A 122 -0.18 5.18 -10.98
C ASN A 122 0.54 6.00 -9.91
N VAL A 123 -0.18 6.37 -8.86
CA VAL A 123 0.35 7.10 -7.69
C VAL A 123 0.42 6.16 -6.49
N GLU A 124 1.52 6.22 -5.75
CA GLU A 124 1.71 5.41 -4.53
C GLU A 124 0.95 6.03 -3.35
N VAL A 125 0.03 5.27 -2.76
CA VAL A 125 -0.76 5.66 -1.57
C VAL A 125 -0.29 5.00 -0.28
N GLY A 126 0.74 4.17 -0.36
CA GLY A 126 1.35 3.49 0.77
C GLY A 126 2.26 2.36 0.31
N SER A 127 2.71 1.52 1.25
CA SER A 127 3.49 0.32 0.94
C SER A 127 3.23 -0.80 1.94
N CYS A 128 3.43 -2.04 1.49
CA CYS A 128 3.38 -3.24 2.30
C CYS A 128 4.78 -3.80 2.50
N THR A 129 5.21 -3.96 3.75
CA THR A 129 6.44 -4.64 4.12
C THR A 129 6.13 -6.05 4.59
N LEU A 130 6.91 -7.03 4.11
CA LEU A 130 6.76 -8.43 4.48
C LEU A 130 7.82 -8.82 5.50
N THR A 131 7.44 -9.35 6.65
CA THR A 131 8.32 -10.11 7.54
C THR A 131 8.07 -11.60 7.35
N ALA A 132 8.86 -12.48 7.98
CA ALA A 132 8.66 -13.92 7.87
C ALA A 132 7.26 -14.39 8.33
N LYS A 133 6.58 -13.64 9.21
CA LYS A 133 5.29 -14.04 9.83
C LYS A 133 4.16 -13.03 9.69
N GLU A 134 4.41 -11.88 9.06
CA GLU A 134 3.46 -10.78 9.00
C GLU A 134 3.59 -10.00 7.68
N VAL A 135 2.47 -9.58 7.11
CA VAL A 135 2.38 -8.54 6.07
C VAL A 135 1.83 -7.28 6.73
N THR A 136 2.52 -6.15 6.60
CA THR A 136 2.11 -4.88 7.22
C THR A 136 2.05 -3.78 6.17
N CYS A 137 0.84 -3.32 5.87
CA CYS A 137 0.55 -2.32 4.84
C CYS A 137 0.25 -0.97 5.48
N THR A 138 1.04 0.06 5.15
CA THR A 138 0.99 1.40 5.74
C THR A 138 0.67 2.45 4.68
N PHE A 139 -0.30 3.32 4.94
CA PHE A 139 -0.70 4.41 4.06
C PHE A 139 0.24 5.63 4.19
N ASN A 140 0.49 6.33 3.09
CA ASN A 140 1.30 7.54 3.04
C ASN A 140 0.43 8.81 2.86
N SER A 141 1.04 10.00 2.78
CA SER A 141 0.31 11.28 2.67
C SER A 141 -0.55 11.43 1.41
N LYS A 142 -0.36 10.59 0.39
CA LYS A 142 -1.16 10.63 -0.83
C LYS A 142 -2.62 10.24 -0.57
N VAL A 143 -2.92 9.42 0.44
CA VAL A 143 -4.31 9.12 0.81
C VAL A 143 -5.04 10.38 1.27
N ASP A 144 -4.39 11.25 2.05
CA ASP A 144 -4.96 12.51 2.52
C ASP A 144 -5.13 13.52 1.37
N GLU A 145 -4.17 13.59 0.44
CA GLU A 145 -4.30 14.41 -0.77
C GLU A 145 -5.48 13.99 -1.66
N LEU A 146 -5.67 12.68 -1.85
CA LEU A 146 -6.76 12.15 -2.67
C LEU A 146 -8.12 12.35 -1.98
N LYS A 147 -8.20 12.20 -0.65
CA LYS A 147 -9.38 12.56 0.14
C LYS A 147 -9.72 14.06 0.02
N ALA A 148 -8.72 14.93 0.09
CA ALA A 148 -8.91 16.37 -0.12
C ALA A 148 -9.32 16.72 -1.57
N ALA A 149 -8.96 15.89 -2.55
CA ALA A 149 -9.42 15.99 -3.94
C ALA A 149 -10.79 15.33 -4.19
N GLY A 150 -11.49 14.86 -3.15
CA GLY A 150 -12.85 14.34 -3.22
C GLY A 150 -12.98 12.82 -3.40
N PHE A 151 -11.89 12.06 -3.28
CA PHE A 151 -11.92 10.59 -3.41
C PHE A 151 -12.11 9.90 -2.05
N HIS A 152 -12.87 8.81 -2.05
CA HIS A 152 -13.16 8.00 -0.86
C HIS A 152 -13.21 6.50 -1.23
N ASN A 153 -13.72 5.67 -0.32
CA ASN A 153 -13.90 4.22 -0.49
C ASN A 153 -12.62 3.45 -0.89
N PHE A 154 -11.48 3.84 -0.31
CA PHE A 154 -10.20 3.14 -0.47
C PHE A 154 -10.32 1.67 -0.03
N LYS A 155 -10.11 0.76 -0.97
CA LYS A 155 -10.26 -0.69 -0.81
C LYS A 155 -9.42 -1.42 -1.85
N GLY A 156 -9.33 -2.73 -1.76
CA GLY A 156 -8.70 -3.54 -2.80
C GLY A 156 -8.56 -5.00 -2.40
N SER A 157 -7.72 -5.71 -3.13
CA SER A 157 -7.36 -7.11 -2.89
C SER A 157 -5.84 -7.27 -2.85
N GLY A 158 -5.36 -8.35 -2.25
CA GLY A 158 -3.94 -8.69 -2.26
C GLY A 158 -3.70 -10.18 -2.22
N SER A 159 -2.46 -10.57 -2.51
CA SER A 159 -1.99 -11.94 -2.38
C SER A 159 -0.53 -12.05 -1.98
N ALA A 160 -0.19 -13.13 -1.29
CA ALA A 160 1.17 -13.45 -0.84
C ALA A 160 1.45 -14.95 -1.04
N LEU A 161 2.62 -15.29 -1.61
CA LEU A 161 3.12 -16.66 -1.54
C LEU A 161 3.74 -16.94 -0.17
N VAL A 162 3.23 -17.97 0.47
CA VAL A 162 3.66 -18.43 1.78
C VAL A 162 4.14 -19.87 1.71
N ALA A 163 5.26 -20.16 2.36
CA ALA A 163 5.80 -21.51 2.50
C ALA A 163 5.17 -22.21 3.70
N VAL A 164 4.87 -23.50 3.56
CA VAL A 164 4.40 -24.36 4.65
C VAL A 164 5.53 -24.62 5.66
N ALA A 165 5.29 -24.29 6.93
CA ALA A 165 6.27 -24.38 8.01
C ALA A 165 6.02 -25.52 9.02
N LYS A 166 4.80 -26.10 9.05
CA LYS A 166 4.43 -27.12 10.05
C LYS A 166 3.25 -27.99 9.57
N THR A 167 3.25 -29.27 9.95
CA THR A 167 2.15 -30.22 9.69
C THR A 167 0.95 -30.03 10.62
N THR A 168 -0.22 -30.52 10.21
CA THR A 168 -1.45 -30.54 11.04
C THR A 168 -2.49 -31.52 10.47
N ASP A 169 -3.39 -32.02 11.30
CA ASP A 169 -4.58 -32.78 10.85
C ASP A 169 -5.85 -31.90 10.78
N GLU A 170 -5.75 -30.64 11.22
CA GLU A 170 -6.87 -29.69 11.27
C GLU A 170 -7.42 -29.32 9.89
N GLN A 171 -8.72 -29.07 9.79
CA GLN A 171 -9.38 -28.66 8.53
C GLN A 171 -9.09 -27.20 8.14
N SER A 172 -8.72 -26.37 9.10
CA SER A 172 -8.47 -24.94 8.95
C SER A 172 -7.38 -24.49 9.91
N VAL A 173 -6.65 -23.44 9.57
CA VAL A 173 -5.70 -22.77 10.47
C VAL A 173 -6.13 -21.35 10.79
N ASN A 174 -5.73 -20.85 11.94
CA ASN A 174 -6.00 -19.48 12.33
C ASN A 174 -4.94 -18.53 11.76
N LEU A 175 -5.37 -17.59 10.91
CA LEU A 175 -4.61 -16.41 10.53
C LEU A 175 -5.19 -15.20 11.29
N THR A 176 -4.41 -14.16 11.53
CA THR A 176 -4.89 -12.96 12.23
C THR A 176 -4.73 -11.73 11.35
N ALA A 177 -5.82 -11.09 10.97
CA ALA A 177 -5.80 -9.89 10.14
C ALA A 177 -6.33 -8.69 10.94
N ASN A 178 -5.51 -7.65 11.05
CA ASN A 178 -5.79 -6.43 11.82
C ASN A 178 -6.27 -6.68 13.27
N GLY A 179 -5.77 -7.75 13.92
CA GLY A 179 -6.18 -8.19 15.26
C GLY A 179 -7.44 -9.07 15.32
N VAL A 180 -8.10 -9.35 14.19
CA VAL A 180 -9.20 -10.32 14.08
C VAL A 180 -8.62 -11.68 13.67
N THR A 181 -8.80 -12.70 14.51
CA THR A 181 -8.39 -14.08 14.17
C THR A 181 -9.49 -14.78 13.38
N THR A 182 -9.13 -15.26 12.18
CA THR A 182 -10.02 -15.92 11.22
C THR A 182 -9.52 -17.34 10.96
N ALA A 183 -10.43 -18.32 11.05
CA ALA A 183 -10.15 -19.69 10.64
C ALA A 183 -10.22 -19.79 9.11
N VAL A 184 -9.09 -20.08 8.47
CA VAL A 184 -8.94 -20.21 7.02
C VAL A 184 -8.82 -21.69 6.67
N VAL A 185 -9.71 -22.17 5.80
CA VAL A 185 -9.77 -23.58 5.37
C VAL A 185 -8.51 -23.93 4.57
N LEU A 186 -7.93 -25.10 4.85
CA LEU A 186 -6.77 -25.60 4.12
C LEU A 186 -7.20 -26.31 2.81
N PRO A 187 -6.42 -26.20 1.72
CA PRO A 187 -6.66 -26.91 0.45
C PRO A 187 -6.88 -28.42 0.60
N GLY A 188 -7.60 -29.02 -0.35
CA GLY A 188 -7.69 -30.48 -0.51
C GLY A 188 -8.48 -31.23 0.56
N GLY A 189 -9.34 -30.55 1.34
CA GLY A 189 -10.09 -31.19 2.43
C GLY A 189 -9.27 -31.34 3.71
N GLY A 190 -8.48 -30.31 4.03
CA GLY A 190 -7.86 -30.12 5.33
C GLY A 190 -6.56 -30.89 5.57
N GLY A 191 -5.86 -30.49 6.62
CA GLY A 191 -4.56 -31.02 7.00
C GLY A 191 -3.39 -30.44 6.20
N ILE A 192 -2.21 -30.55 6.78
CA ILE A 192 -0.92 -30.33 6.13
C ILE A 192 -0.10 -31.59 6.37
N GLY A 193 0.13 -32.34 5.29
CA GLY A 193 0.85 -33.61 5.31
C GLY A 193 2.33 -33.46 5.70
N GLY A 194 2.88 -34.52 6.30
CA GLY A 194 4.33 -34.70 6.37
C GLY A 194 4.92 -35.05 4.99
N PRO A 195 6.24 -35.24 4.90
CA PRO A 195 6.86 -35.67 3.65
C PRO A 195 6.41 -37.10 3.33
N GLU A 196 5.93 -37.35 2.11
CA GLU A 196 5.54 -38.70 1.67
C GLU A 196 6.74 -39.55 1.25
N GLN A 197 6.76 -40.81 1.69
CA GLN A 197 7.76 -41.78 1.23
C GLN A 197 7.57 -42.02 -0.28
N SER A 198 8.57 -41.61 -1.06
CA SER A 198 8.55 -41.70 -2.53
C SER A 198 9.62 -42.66 -3.02
N ASP A 199 9.29 -43.68 -3.81
CA ASP A 199 10.29 -44.52 -4.48
C ASP A 199 10.87 -43.77 -5.71
N TRP A 200 11.83 -42.88 -5.48
CA TRP A 200 12.42 -42.08 -6.56
C TRP A 200 13.24 -42.92 -7.54
N GLU A 201 13.20 -42.58 -8.83
CA GLU A 201 14.21 -43.04 -9.80
C GLU A 201 15.24 -41.93 -10.02
N LEU A 202 14.83 -40.89 -10.75
CA LEU A 202 15.57 -39.66 -10.98
C LEU A 202 14.57 -38.51 -11.13
N THR A 203 14.68 -37.46 -10.32
CA THR A 203 13.80 -36.29 -10.40
C THR A 203 14.56 -35.03 -10.02
N LYS A 204 14.41 -33.99 -10.84
CA LYS A 204 15.01 -32.68 -10.63
C LYS A 204 14.06 -31.77 -9.84
N TRP A 205 14.59 -30.94 -8.97
CA TRP A 205 13.81 -29.93 -8.26
C TRP A 205 14.61 -28.63 -8.05
N ALA A 206 13.90 -27.54 -7.77
CA ALA A 206 14.46 -26.24 -7.46
C ALA A 206 13.90 -25.72 -6.14
N SER A 207 14.70 -24.97 -5.38
CA SER A 207 14.15 -24.10 -4.34
C SER A 207 13.36 -22.97 -4.99
N SER A 208 12.45 -22.36 -4.23
CA SER A 208 11.87 -21.07 -4.61
C SER A 208 12.86 -19.91 -4.44
N PHE A 209 12.51 -18.72 -4.94
CA PHE A 209 13.33 -17.51 -4.84
C PHE A 209 13.21 -16.85 -3.47
N TYR A 210 14.07 -17.24 -2.53
CA TYR A 210 14.23 -16.52 -1.27
C TYR A 210 14.96 -15.17 -1.46
N ASN A 211 15.02 -14.38 -0.39
CA ASN A 211 15.68 -13.07 -0.36
C ASN A 211 17.11 -13.11 -0.92
N ASN A 212 17.59 -11.96 -1.40
CA ASN A 212 18.87 -11.72 -2.08
C ASN A 212 18.86 -11.97 -3.60
N TYR A 213 18.04 -12.88 -4.11
CA TYR A 213 17.87 -13.19 -5.55
C TYR A 213 19.15 -13.47 -6.36
N LYS A 214 20.30 -13.74 -5.72
CA LYS A 214 21.61 -13.92 -6.41
C LYS A 214 21.97 -15.38 -6.67
N GLU A 215 21.35 -16.28 -5.92
CA GLU A 215 21.54 -17.72 -6.05
C GLU A 215 20.20 -18.45 -6.01
N LEU A 216 20.20 -19.69 -6.52
CA LEU A 216 19.09 -20.64 -6.43
C LEU A 216 19.67 -22.02 -6.08
N THR A 217 19.00 -22.77 -5.22
CA THR A 217 19.38 -24.17 -4.96
C THR A 217 18.67 -25.05 -5.97
N TRP A 218 19.42 -25.86 -6.70
CA TRP A 218 18.89 -27.00 -7.44
C TRP A 218 19.17 -28.28 -6.68
N GLY A 219 18.37 -29.31 -6.92
CA GLY A 219 18.63 -30.64 -6.42
C GLY A 219 18.29 -31.75 -7.40
N VAL A 220 18.89 -32.90 -7.12
CA VAL A 220 18.68 -34.16 -7.83
C VAL A 220 18.24 -35.20 -6.79
N ASN A 221 16.97 -35.55 -6.85
CA ASN A 221 16.38 -36.66 -6.10
C ASN A 221 16.61 -37.96 -6.88
N PHE A 222 17.14 -38.98 -6.23
CA PHE A 222 17.31 -40.30 -6.83
C PHE A 222 17.13 -41.40 -5.79
N GLY A 223 16.59 -42.54 -6.20
CA GLY A 223 16.36 -43.68 -5.32
C GLY A 223 17.06 -44.92 -5.82
N THR A 224 17.64 -45.66 -4.88
CA THR A 224 18.42 -46.86 -5.13
C THR A 224 17.53 -48.11 -5.07
N ASN A 225 16.48 -48.12 -5.88
CA ASN A 225 15.54 -49.23 -6.01
C ASN A 225 15.97 -50.22 -7.12
N GLN A 226 15.25 -51.34 -7.25
CA GLN A 226 15.53 -52.37 -8.26
C GLN A 226 15.41 -51.86 -9.70
N THR A 227 14.52 -50.91 -9.99
CA THR A 227 14.33 -50.34 -11.33
C THR A 227 15.52 -49.47 -11.73
N THR A 228 15.94 -48.56 -10.85
CA THR A 228 17.16 -47.74 -11.05
C THR A 228 18.40 -48.63 -11.17
N GLY A 229 18.50 -49.68 -10.35
CA GLY A 229 19.60 -50.65 -10.39
C GLY A 229 19.64 -51.40 -11.72
N GLY A 230 18.50 -51.91 -12.19
CA GLY A 230 18.36 -52.58 -13.48
C GLY A 230 18.77 -51.70 -14.67
N LYS A 231 18.36 -50.42 -14.67
CA LYS A 231 18.77 -49.45 -15.71
C LYS A 231 20.28 -49.18 -15.71
N LEU A 232 20.90 -49.08 -14.52
CA LEU A 232 22.35 -48.88 -14.37
C LEU A 232 23.20 -50.15 -14.53
N GLY A 233 22.59 -51.34 -14.64
CA GLY A 233 23.31 -52.61 -14.56
C GLY A 233 23.97 -52.87 -13.19
N LYS A 234 23.38 -52.33 -12.11
CA LYS A 234 23.91 -52.36 -10.73
C LYS A 234 22.98 -53.13 -9.79
N THR A 235 23.55 -53.68 -8.73
CA THR A 235 22.81 -54.21 -7.57
C THR A 235 23.14 -53.36 -6.35
N PHE A 236 22.12 -52.87 -5.65
CA PHE A 236 22.26 -52.05 -4.45
C PHE A 236 22.24 -52.93 -3.18
N ASP A 237 23.29 -53.71 -3.00
CA ASP A 237 23.48 -54.66 -1.89
C ASP A 237 24.22 -54.05 -0.66
N GLY A 238 24.55 -52.77 -0.70
CA GLY A 238 25.39 -52.09 0.29
C GLY A 238 26.90 -52.16 0.00
N SER A 239 27.33 -52.74 -1.12
CA SER A 239 28.72 -52.61 -1.58
C SER A 239 29.03 -51.17 -2.04
N ARG A 240 30.27 -50.71 -1.80
CA ARG A 240 30.71 -49.37 -2.22
C ARG A 240 30.81 -49.32 -3.74
N GLN A 241 29.99 -48.47 -4.34
CA GLN A 241 29.93 -48.29 -5.80
C GLN A 241 29.62 -46.84 -6.15
N THR A 242 29.94 -46.43 -7.38
CA THR A 242 29.74 -45.06 -7.87
C THR A 242 28.53 -44.96 -8.79
N ILE A 243 27.73 -43.92 -8.60
CA ILE A 243 26.68 -43.44 -9.50
C ILE A 243 27.13 -42.06 -10.03
N VAL A 244 26.91 -41.78 -11.31
CA VAL A 244 27.39 -40.53 -11.93
C VAL A 244 26.23 -39.79 -12.59
N PHE A 245 26.16 -38.48 -12.37
CA PHE A 245 25.15 -37.59 -12.92
C PHE A 245 25.82 -36.51 -13.78
N THR A 246 25.20 -36.17 -14.91
CA THR A 246 25.55 -34.99 -15.72
C THR A 246 24.43 -33.97 -15.60
N ASP A 247 24.72 -32.78 -15.08
CA ASP A 247 23.74 -31.70 -14.85
C ASP A 247 24.03 -30.53 -15.79
N THR A 248 23.02 -29.96 -16.42
CA THR A 248 23.16 -28.92 -17.46
C THR A 248 22.17 -27.78 -17.24
N LEU A 249 22.72 -26.58 -17.01
CA LEU A 249 21.99 -25.34 -16.79
C LEU A 249 21.62 -24.67 -18.13
N SER A 250 20.45 -24.03 -18.17
CA SER A 250 20.10 -23.07 -19.21
C SER A 250 21.01 -21.84 -19.18
N GLU A 251 20.86 -20.96 -20.17
CA GLU A 251 21.51 -19.64 -20.14
C GLU A 251 21.05 -18.80 -18.93
N GLY A 252 21.88 -17.83 -18.55
CA GLY A 252 21.64 -16.96 -17.39
C GLY A 252 22.02 -17.54 -16.02
N MET A 253 22.56 -18.77 -15.96
CA MET A 253 23.04 -19.41 -14.73
C MET A 253 24.46 -19.96 -14.88
N SER A 254 25.14 -20.14 -13.74
CA SER A 254 26.41 -20.86 -13.62
C SER A 254 26.49 -21.58 -12.28
N PHE A 255 27.08 -22.77 -12.22
CA PHE A 255 27.31 -23.49 -10.97
C PHE A 255 28.23 -22.69 -10.04
N ASN A 256 27.93 -22.66 -8.73
CA ASN A 256 28.85 -22.04 -7.78
C ASN A 256 30.03 -23.00 -7.49
N GLN A 257 31.15 -22.76 -8.18
CA GLN A 257 32.37 -23.57 -8.08
C GLN A 257 33.31 -23.14 -6.94
N ALA A 258 33.03 -22.00 -6.29
CA ALA A 258 33.94 -21.41 -5.30
C ALA A 258 33.82 -22.05 -3.91
N ASP A 259 32.70 -22.68 -3.60
CA ASP A 259 32.42 -23.31 -2.32
C ASP A 259 31.82 -24.71 -2.48
N ALA A 260 32.71 -25.71 -2.56
CA ALA A 260 32.33 -27.11 -2.65
C ALA A 260 31.62 -27.65 -1.40
N THR A 261 31.66 -26.94 -0.26
CA THR A 261 30.97 -27.40 0.97
C THR A 261 29.44 -27.34 0.84
N ARG A 262 28.94 -26.53 -0.10
CA ARG A 262 27.51 -26.32 -0.38
C ARG A 262 26.92 -27.28 -1.40
N THR A 263 27.73 -28.17 -1.99
CA THR A 263 27.24 -29.32 -2.77
C THR A 263 27.13 -30.51 -1.81
N ILE A 264 25.93 -30.83 -1.34
CA ILE A 264 25.69 -31.74 -0.21
C ILE A 264 24.90 -32.95 -0.69
N LEU A 265 25.35 -34.16 -0.32
CA LEU A 265 24.54 -35.37 -0.43
C LEU A 265 23.77 -35.59 0.87
N ASN A 266 22.47 -35.76 0.74
CA ASN A 266 21.58 -36.13 1.82
C ASN A 266 20.98 -37.52 1.57
N VAL A 267 20.81 -38.30 2.64
CA VAL A 267 19.88 -39.43 2.67
C VAL A 267 18.49 -38.91 3.02
N ARG A 268 17.46 -39.50 2.41
CA ARG A 268 16.05 -39.24 2.68
C ARG A 268 15.39 -40.53 3.23
N PRO A 269 15.37 -40.76 4.55
CA PRO A 269 14.77 -41.95 5.15
C PRO A 269 13.23 -41.95 4.98
N ALA A 270 12.61 -43.10 5.27
CA ALA A 270 11.16 -43.29 5.12
C ALA A 270 10.31 -42.47 6.10
N ASP A 271 10.91 -41.83 7.11
CA ASP A 271 10.24 -40.88 8.01
C ASP A 271 10.12 -39.46 7.41
N GLY A 272 10.62 -39.26 6.18
CA GLY A 272 10.58 -37.99 5.48
C GLY A 272 11.68 -37.01 5.86
N SER A 273 12.56 -37.37 6.80
CA SER A 273 13.69 -36.53 7.19
C SER A 273 14.72 -36.38 6.07
N THR A 274 15.66 -35.44 6.26
CA THR A 274 16.79 -35.20 5.36
C THR A 274 18.05 -35.12 6.19
N VAL A 275 18.92 -36.12 6.03
CA VAL A 275 20.15 -36.27 6.81
C VAL A 275 21.35 -36.04 5.89
N PRO A 276 22.13 -34.96 6.07
CA PRO A 276 23.35 -34.76 5.31
C PRO A 276 24.36 -35.85 5.69
N VAL A 277 24.96 -36.50 4.70
CA VAL A 277 25.99 -37.54 4.91
C VAL A 277 27.38 -37.05 4.55
N THR A 278 27.56 -36.34 3.44
CA THR A 278 28.84 -35.78 3.00
C THR A 278 28.65 -34.57 2.07
N ASN A 279 29.74 -33.87 1.72
CA ASN A 279 29.73 -32.79 0.73
C ASN A 279 30.89 -32.91 -0.28
N ALA A 280 30.84 -32.12 -1.37
CA ALA A 280 31.85 -32.17 -2.44
C ALA A 280 33.23 -31.62 -2.05
N ALA A 281 33.39 -31.11 -0.81
CA ALA A 281 34.69 -30.80 -0.23
C ALA A 281 35.31 -31.99 0.52
N GLY A 282 34.64 -33.15 0.56
CA GLY A 282 35.09 -34.34 1.29
C GLY A 282 34.91 -34.25 2.81
N GLN A 283 33.88 -33.51 3.27
CA GLN A 283 33.55 -33.40 4.69
C GLN A 283 32.33 -34.25 5.03
N ASP A 284 32.55 -35.28 5.85
CA ASP A 284 31.46 -36.14 6.31
C ASP A 284 30.67 -35.47 7.44
N SER A 285 29.35 -35.51 7.30
CA SER A 285 28.38 -34.99 8.26
C SER A 285 27.78 -36.09 9.14
N SER A 286 27.63 -37.31 8.61
CA SER A 286 27.17 -38.48 9.36
C SER A 286 27.65 -39.78 8.72
N GLY A 287 28.20 -40.68 9.55
CA GLY A 287 28.53 -42.07 9.15
C GLY A 287 27.41 -43.08 9.41
N GLU A 288 26.25 -42.66 9.91
CA GLU A 288 25.13 -43.54 10.29
C GLU A 288 24.64 -44.42 9.13
N TYR A 289 24.57 -43.83 7.93
CA TYR A 289 24.10 -44.49 6.71
C TYR A 289 25.21 -45.24 5.95
N GLY A 290 26.45 -45.14 6.43
CA GLY A 290 27.66 -45.56 5.75
C GLY A 290 28.53 -44.37 5.33
N ASP A 291 29.72 -44.68 4.83
CA ASP A 291 30.70 -43.71 4.32
C ASP A 291 30.36 -43.38 2.85
N PHE A 292 30.14 -42.10 2.53
CA PHE A 292 29.83 -41.61 1.19
C PHE A 292 30.82 -40.53 0.76
N ASP A 293 31.17 -40.51 -0.53
CA ASP A 293 31.91 -39.41 -1.18
C ASP A 293 31.02 -38.71 -2.21
N VAL A 294 31.19 -37.39 -2.36
CA VAL A 294 30.78 -36.64 -3.56
C VAL A 294 32.01 -36.01 -4.19
N LYS A 295 32.17 -36.18 -5.50
CA LYS A 295 33.15 -35.45 -6.30
C LYS A 295 32.41 -34.69 -7.41
N ALA A 296 32.56 -33.36 -7.40
CA ALA A 296 32.01 -32.48 -8.42
C ALA A 296 33.12 -32.04 -9.40
N SER A 297 32.75 -31.87 -10.67
CA SER A 297 33.59 -31.27 -11.69
C SER A 297 32.73 -30.44 -12.64
N TYR A 298 33.28 -29.36 -13.20
CA TYR A 298 32.50 -28.36 -13.94
C TYR A 298 33.14 -28.04 -15.30
N SER A 299 32.31 -27.70 -16.28
CA SER A 299 32.76 -27.17 -17.57
C SER A 299 33.38 -25.78 -17.42
N GLN A 300 34.21 -25.37 -18.40
CA GLN A 300 34.86 -24.05 -18.40
C GLN A 300 33.86 -22.89 -18.48
N ASP A 301 32.69 -23.09 -19.10
CA ASP A 301 31.60 -22.11 -19.12
C ASP A 301 30.71 -22.17 -17.86
N GLY A 302 30.98 -23.11 -16.94
CA GLY A 302 30.27 -23.26 -15.68
C GLY A 302 28.80 -23.68 -15.81
N ARG A 303 28.35 -24.16 -16.98
CA ARG A 303 26.95 -24.59 -17.21
C ARG A 303 26.73 -26.09 -17.23
N THR A 304 27.78 -26.90 -17.26
CA THR A 304 27.70 -28.36 -17.10
C THR A 304 28.46 -28.79 -15.85
N ALA A 305 27.85 -29.65 -15.03
CA ALA A 305 28.50 -30.32 -13.92
C ALA A 305 28.48 -31.84 -14.11
N THR A 306 29.49 -32.52 -13.61
CA THR A 306 29.50 -33.97 -13.44
C THR A 306 29.72 -34.29 -11.97
N TYR A 307 28.76 -35.02 -11.38
CA TYR A 307 28.78 -35.43 -9.99
C TYR A 307 28.98 -36.95 -9.90
N GLU A 308 30.12 -37.36 -9.36
CA GLU A 308 30.41 -38.75 -9.00
C GLU A 308 30.03 -38.95 -7.52
N VAL A 309 28.98 -39.71 -7.26
CA VAL A 309 28.52 -40.05 -5.89
C VAL A 309 28.88 -41.50 -5.60
N THR A 310 29.70 -41.74 -4.58
CA THR A 310 30.22 -43.07 -4.24
C THR A 310 29.82 -43.46 -2.84
N GLY A 311 29.32 -44.68 -2.63
CA GLY A 311 29.00 -45.16 -1.29
C GLY A 311 28.31 -46.53 -1.25
N PRO A 312 27.99 -47.03 -0.04
CA PRO A 312 27.35 -48.32 0.21
C PRO A 312 25.83 -48.24 -0.05
N PHE A 313 25.44 -48.05 -1.31
CA PHE A 313 24.05 -47.94 -1.72
C PHE A 313 23.25 -49.21 -1.42
N LYS A 314 22.18 -49.09 -0.62
CA LYS A 314 21.29 -50.18 -0.18
C LYS A 314 19.93 -50.07 -0.86
N ASN A 315 19.37 -51.21 -1.29
CA ASN A 315 18.09 -51.24 -1.98
C ASN A 315 16.96 -50.56 -1.19
N GLY A 316 16.31 -49.58 -1.81
CA GLY A 316 15.18 -48.83 -1.22
C GLY A 316 15.56 -47.55 -0.47
N THR A 317 16.83 -47.13 -0.51
CA THR A 317 17.24 -45.83 0.06
C THR A 317 17.12 -44.72 -0.96
N ASN A 318 16.54 -43.58 -0.56
CA ASN A 318 16.47 -42.35 -1.34
C ASN A 318 17.54 -41.36 -0.93
N PHE A 319 17.94 -40.54 -1.90
CA PHE A 319 18.99 -39.54 -1.77
C PHE A 319 18.57 -38.23 -2.44
N THR A 320 19.07 -37.11 -1.90
CA THR A 320 19.02 -35.81 -2.56
C THR A 320 20.42 -35.23 -2.61
N LEU A 321 20.93 -34.97 -3.81
CA LEU A 321 22.10 -34.13 -4.01
C LEU A 321 21.63 -32.68 -4.18
N GLU A 322 22.11 -31.75 -3.35
CA GLU A 322 21.69 -30.34 -3.32
C GLU A 322 22.89 -29.43 -3.61
N TYR A 323 22.71 -28.39 -4.43
CA TYR A 323 23.78 -27.45 -4.76
C TYR A 323 23.27 -26.08 -5.23
N PRO A 324 23.98 -24.99 -4.91
CA PRO A 324 23.67 -23.65 -5.37
C PRO A 324 24.19 -23.35 -6.77
N VAL A 325 23.43 -22.54 -7.51
CA VAL A 325 23.87 -21.86 -8.74
C VAL A 325 23.73 -20.35 -8.57
N SER A 326 24.52 -19.59 -9.32
CA SER A 326 24.48 -18.13 -9.36
C SER A 326 23.92 -17.64 -10.70
N PHE A 327 23.28 -16.48 -10.70
CA PHE A 327 22.81 -15.83 -11.94
C PHE A 327 23.91 -15.01 -12.62
N VAL A 328 23.96 -15.06 -13.95
CA VAL A 328 24.97 -14.36 -14.76
C VAL A 328 24.37 -13.58 -15.93
N ASP A 329 24.99 -12.46 -16.30
CA ASP A 329 24.70 -11.74 -17.54
C ASP A 329 25.26 -12.47 -18.78
N ALA A 330 24.99 -11.93 -19.98
CA ALA A 330 25.50 -12.47 -21.23
C ALA A 330 27.05 -12.48 -21.37
N ASN A 331 27.77 -11.83 -20.46
CA ASN A 331 29.24 -11.80 -20.40
C ASN A 331 29.80 -12.72 -19.29
N GLY A 332 28.93 -13.39 -18.51
CA GLY A 332 29.32 -14.22 -17.37
C GLY A 332 29.50 -13.46 -16.04
N ASN A 333 29.13 -12.18 -15.96
CA ASN A 333 29.21 -11.41 -14.70
C ASN A 333 28.06 -11.78 -13.77
N ALA A 334 28.32 -11.93 -12.48
CA ALA A 334 27.29 -12.23 -11.49
C ALA A 334 26.24 -11.10 -11.36
N VAL A 335 24.96 -11.47 -11.43
CA VAL A 335 23.79 -10.58 -11.32
C VAL A 335 22.76 -11.14 -10.34
N ALA A 336 21.65 -10.41 -10.14
CA ALA A 336 20.45 -10.98 -9.52
C ALA A 336 19.55 -11.62 -10.58
N ALA A 337 18.67 -12.52 -10.15
CA ALA A 337 17.63 -13.12 -10.97
C ALA A 337 16.75 -12.07 -11.62
N THR A 338 16.42 -12.27 -12.89
CA THR A 338 15.55 -11.38 -13.66
C THR A 338 14.10 -11.73 -13.38
N ARG A 339 13.31 -10.78 -12.85
CA ARG A 339 11.88 -10.98 -12.64
C ARG A 339 11.19 -11.26 -13.99
N GLY A 340 10.36 -12.29 -14.02
CA GLY A 340 9.71 -12.80 -15.24
C GLY A 340 10.58 -13.72 -16.10
N ALA A 341 11.86 -13.93 -15.78
CA ALA A 341 12.67 -14.94 -16.45
C ALA A 341 12.38 -16.34 -15.92
N ALA A 342 12.55 -17.33 -16.81
CA ALA A 342 12.52 -18.75 -16.50
C ALA A 342 13.95 -19.30 -16.53
N TYR A 343 14.24 -20.17 -15.55
CA TYR A 343 15.53 -20.84 -15.42
C TYR A 343 15.30 -22.34 -15.47
N GLU A 344 15.98 -23.04 -16.37
CA GLU A 344 15.83 -24.48 -16.56
C GLU A 344 17.12 -25.20 -16.21
N ASN A 345 17.01 -26.36 -15.57
CA ASN A 345 18.14 -27.24 -15.33
C ASN A 345 17.74 -28.69 -15.59
N THR A 346 18.60 -29.43 -16.29
CA THR A 346 18.39 -30.82 -16.71
C THR A 346 19.49 -31.72 -16.16
N VAL A 347 19.12 -32.81 -15.48
CA VAL A 347 20.03 -33.88 -15.04
C VAL A 347 19.84 -35.13 -15.89
N ASN A 348 20.93 -35.76 -16.29
CA ASN A 348 20.96 -37.12 -16.84
C ASN A 348 21.72 -38.05 -15.88
N LEU A 349 21.19 -39.26 -15.69
CA LEU A 349 21.86 -40.35 -14.96
C LEU A 349 22.76 -41.12 -15.94
N GLN A 350 24.08 -40.98 -15.80
CA GLN A 350 25.03 -41.46 -16.78
C GLN A 350 25.00 -42.99 -16.92
N GLY A 351 25.03 -43.47 -18.17
CA GLY A 351 24.87 -44.89 -18.49
C GLY A 351 23.42 -45.34 -18.67
N THR A 352 22.46 -44.41 -18.56
CA THR A 352 21.02 -44.67 -18.78
C THR A 352 20.41 -43.60 -19.67
N ASP A 353 19.17 -43.81 -20.11
CA ASP A 353 18.31 -42.83 -20.76
C ASP A 353 17.57 -41.90 -19.77
N LEU A 354 17.65 -42.18 -18.46
CA LEU A 354 16.97 -41.39 -17.43
C LEU A 354 17.48 -39.96 -17.41
N THR A 355 16.56 -39.04 -17.68
CA THR A 355 16.78 -37.60 -17.71
C THR A 355 15.60 -36.92 -17.02
N SER A 356 15.87 -35.89 -16.22
CA SER A 356 14.83 -35.09 -15.57
C SER A 356 15.17 -33.61 -15.70
N THR A 357 14.18 -32.82 -16.13
CA THR A 357 14.28 -31.39 -16.36
C THR A 357 13.29 -30.69 -15.44
N GLN A 358 13.70 -29.58 -14.82
CA GLN A 358 12.81 -28.73 -14.05
C GLN A 358 13.05 -27.27 -14.41
N GLN A 359 11.97 -26.51 -14.47
CA GLN A 359 11.96 -25.06 -14.68
C GLN A 359 11.54 -24.34 -13.40
N GLN A 360 12.20 -23.24 -13.06
CA GLN A 360 11.85 -22.34 -11.97
C GLN A 360 11.93 -20.89 -12.45
N SER A 361 10.84 -20.15 -12.32
CA SER A 361 10.71 -18.75 -12.76
C SER A 361 10.73 -17.80 -11.57
N TYR A 362 11.33 -16.62 -11.72
CA TYR A 362 11.21 -15.57 -10.70
C TYR A 362 9.95 -14.75 -10.96
N VAL A 363 8.80 -15.25 -10.50
CA VAL A 363 7.51 -14.57 -10.59
C VAL A 363 7.28 -13.63 -9.41
N GLN A 364 6.21 -12.83 -9.47
CA GLN A 364 5.82 -11.93 -8.38
C GLN A 364 5.17 -12.73 -7.23
N TYR A 365 5.74 -12.62 -6.03
CA TYR A 365 5.30 -13.38 -4.85
C TYR A 365 4.41 -12.58 -3.89
N PHE A 366 4.33 -11.26 -4.04
CA PHE A 366 3.36 -10.41 -3.35
C PHE A 366 2.76 -9.41 -4.32
N ASP A 367 1.46 -9.25 -4.27
CA ASP A 367 0.71 -8.26 -5.04
C ASP A 367 -0.39 -7.63 -4.19
N ILE A 368 -0.68 -6.35 -4.45
CA ILE A 368 -1.77 -5.64 -3.78
C ILE A 368 -2.33 -4.54 -4.70
N SER A 369 -3.65 -4.53 -4.83
CA SER A 369 -4.40 -3.53 -5.58
C SER A 369 -4.99 -2.47 -4.65
N VAL A 370 -5.18 -1.27 -5.20
CA VAL A 370 -5.94 -0.19 -4.58
C VAL A 370 -6.98 0.32 -5.57
N GLN A 371 -8.19 0.51 -5.09
CA GLN A 371 -9.30 1.17 -5.75
C GLN A 371 -9.81 2.29 -4.85
N MET A 372 -10.36 3.34 -5.45
CA MET A 372 -11.03 4.45 -4.79
C MET A 372 -12.16 4.94 -5.69
N GLU A 373 -13.13 5.64 -5.13
CA GLU A 373 -14.29 6.20 -5.84
C GLU A 373 -14.33 7.72 -5.65
N PRO A 374 -14.65 8.51 -6.68
CA PRO A 374 -14.89 9.93 -6.52
C PRO A 374 -16.27 10.17 -5.90
N GLY A 375 -16.31 11.01 -4.87
CA GLY A 375 -17.56 11.47 -4.25
C GLY A 375 -18.26 12.52 -5.11
N PHE A 376 -19.57 12.62 -4.94
CA PHE A 376 -20.40 13.56 -5.71
C PHE A 376 -21.43 14.27 -4.82
N GLY A 377 -21.69 15.55 -5.13
CA GLY A 377 -22.75 16.33 -4.50
C GLY A 377 -23.39 17.31 -5.47
N GLY A 378 -24.31 18.12 -4.97
CA GLY A 378 -25.06 19.09 -5.77
C GLY A 378 -25.45 20.34 -4.98
N PHE A 379 -26.25 21.20 -5.58
CA PHE A 379 -26.82 22.36 -4.90
C PHE A 379 -28.22 22.71 -5.38
N SER A 380 -28.91 23.54 -4.61
CA SER A 380 -30.21 24.11 -4.94
C SER A 380 -30.21 25.61 -4.69
N VAL A 381 -30.91 26.36 -5.54
CA VAL A 381 -31.08 27.81 -5.42
C VAL A 381 -32.53 28.12 -5.12
N THR A 382 -32.78 28.73 -3.96
CA THR A 382 -34.10 29.26 -3.58
C THR A 382 -34.12 30.75 -3.86
N LYS A 383 -35.02 31.19 -4.75
CA LYS A 383 -35.15 32.61 -5.06
C LYS A 383 -36.07 33.30 -4.05
N VAL A 384 -35.61 34.40 -3.47
CA VAL A 384 -36.36 35.28 -2.58
C VAL A 384 -36.43 36.66 -3.21
N VAL A 385 -37.59 37.32 -3.07
CA VAL A 385 -37.77 38.72 -3.46
C VAL A 385 -38.32 39.49 -2.28
N GLU A 386 -37.73 40.66 -2.02
CA GLU A 386 -38.05 41.54 -0.90
C GLU A 386 -38.15 43.01 -1.37
N GLY A 387 -38.43 43.92 -0.44
CA GLY A 387 -38.57 45.35 -0.73
C GLY A 387 -39.98 45.76 -1.17
N GLU A 388 -40.12 47.03 -1.56
CA GLU A 388 -41.39 47.74 -1.66
C GLU A 388 -42.36 47.19 -2.73
N ALA A 389 -41.83 46.54 -3.77
CA ALA A 389 -42.60 46.01 -4.90
C ALA A 389 -42.53 44.47 -4.98
N ALA A 390 -42.12 43.78 -3.90
CA ALA A 390 -41.89 42.33 -3.93
C ALA A 390 -43.09 41.52 -4.45
N ALA A 391 -44.31 41.89 -4.03
CA ALA A 391 -45.55 41.25 -4.50
C ALA A 391 -45.82 41.43 -6.00
N GLN A 392 -45.35 42.53 -6.61
CA GLN A 392 -45.47 42.78 -8.05
C GLN A 392 -44.50 41.90 -8.86
N ALA A 393 -43.36 41.54 -8.26
CA ALA A 393 -42.29 40.79 -8.90
C ALA A 393 -42.29 39.27 -8.61
N ALA A 394 -43.29 38.77 -7.87
CA ALA A 394 -43.41 37.35 -7.53
C ALA A 394 -43.50 36.42 -8.76
N GLY A 395 -43.97 36.93 -9.91
CA GLY A 395 -44.05 36.19 -11.18
C GLY A 395 -42.78 36.22 -12.04
N SER A 396 -41.72 36.91 -11.62
CA SER A 396 -40.47 37.01 -12.39
C SER A 396 -39.67 35.70 -12.37
N SER A 397 -38.96 35.41 -13.45
CA SER A 397 -37.92 34.36 -13.52
C SER A 397 -36.56 34.95 -13.87
N PHE A 398 -35.50 34.33 -13.37
CA PHE A 398 -34.12 34.78 -13.53
C PHE A 398 -33.24 33.62 -13.98
N VAL A 399 -32.19 33.91 -14.74
CA VAL A 399 -31.12 32.96 -15.05
C VAL A 399 -29.97 33.23 -14.10
N VAL A 400 -29.58 32.21 -13.34
CA VAL A 400 -28.39 32.21 -12.49
C VAL A 400 -27.28 31.51 -13.26
N ASP A 401 -26.22 32.26 -13.55
CA ASP A 401 -25.00 31.73 -14.16
C ASP A 401 -24.19 30.97 -13.11
N VAL A 402 -23.66 29.81 -13.49
CA VAL A 402 -22.91 28.89 -12.64
C VAL A 402 -21.52 28.71 -13.24
N ALA A 403 -20.48 29.21 -12.58
CA ALA A 403 -19.09 28.89 -12.91
C ALA A 403 -18.56 27.83 -11.94
N TYR A 404 -17.85 26.82 -12.46
CA TYR A 404 -17.30 25.72 -11.66
C TYR A 404 -15.80 25.49 -11.91
N GLU A 405 -15.11 25.00 -10.88
CA GLU A 405 -13.70 24.60 -10.89
C GLU A 405 -13.55 23.24 -10.16
N LEU A 406 -13.18 22.20 -10.90
CA LEU A 406 -13.04 20.82 -10.41
C LEU A 406 -11.76 20.62 -9.57
N PRO A 407 -11.72 19.67 -8.61
CA PRO A 407 -10.56 19.39 -7.78
C PRO A 407 -9.41 18.69 -8.51
N ALA A 408 -9.72 18.01 -9.62
CA ALA A 408 -8.79 17.37 -10.54
C ALA A 408 -9.28 17.56 -11.99
N ALA A 409 -8.52 17.11 -12.99
CA ALA A 409 -8.96 17.14 -14.38
C ALA A 409 -10.21 16.26 -14.57
N ALA A 410 -11.12 16.66 -15.47
CA ALA A 410 -12.37 15.93 -15.74
C ALA A 410 -12.15 14.45 -16.14
N SER A 411 -11.00 14.12 -16.74
CA SER A 411 -10.60 12.74 -17.08
C SER A 411 -10.47 11.81 -15.87
N SER A 412 -10.28 12.37 -14.66
CA SER A 412 -10.12 11.61 -13.41
C SER A 412 -11.47 11.27 -12.75
N TYR A 413 -12.57 11.65 -13.39
CA TYR A 413 -13.95 11.38 -12.98
C TYR A 413 -14.68 10.69 -14.14
N PRO A 414 -14.39 9.41 -14.45
CA PRO A 414 -14.82 8.76 -15.70
C PRO A 414 -16.36 8.70 -15.86
N ASP A 415 -17.10 8.59 -14.76
CA ASP A 415 -18.56 8.57 -14.76
C ASP A 415 -19.20 9.97 -14.74
N TRP A 416 -18.40 11.03 -14.53
CA TRP A 416 -18.89 12.40 -14.49
C TRP A 416 -19.13 12.96 -15.89
N LYS A 417 -20.22 13.72 -16.03
CA LYS A 417 -20.57 14.44 -17.26
C LYS A 417 -20.72 15.91 -16.92
N ALA A 418 -20.06 16.77 -17.70
CA ALA A 418 -20.26 18.20 -17.61
C ALA A 418 -21.76 18.55 -17.84
N PRO A 419 -22.34 19.46 -17.04
CA PRO A 419 -23.73 19.92 -17.25
C PRO A 419 -23.95 20.51 -18.64
N GLU A 420 -25.21 20.51 -19.10
CA GLU A 420 -25.56 20.94 -20.44
C GLU A 420 -25.18 22.42 -20.69
N GLY A 421 -24.38 22.67 -21.74
CA GLY A 421 -24.01 24.01 -22.17
C GLY A 421 -22.58 24.14 -22.71
N GLN A 422 -21.56 23.57 -22.03
CA GLN A 422 -20.15 23.69 -22.43
C GLN A 422 -19.29 22.47 -22.05
N LYS A 423 -18.20 22.24 -22.80
CA LYS A 423 -17.11 21.35 -22.34
C LYS A 423 -16.28 22.07 -21.27
N ALA A 424 -15.67 21.31 -20.36
CA ALA A 424 -14.63 21.85 -19.49
C ALA A 424 -13.46 22.43 -20.33
N THR A 425 -13.00 23.60 -19.94
CA THR A 425 -11.93 24.38 -20.58
C THR A 425 -10.71 24.52 -19.64
N GLY A 426 -9.65 25.18 -20.11
CA GLY A 426 -8.36 25.17 -19.42
C GLY A 426 -7.73 23.77 -19.41
N GLU A 427 -7.19 23.34 -18.28
CA GLU A 427 -6.64 21.98 -18.05
C GLU A 427 -7.74 20.90 -17.93
N GLY A 428 -8.92 21.12 -18.53
CA GLY A 428 -10.10 20.27 -18.34
C GLY A 428 -10.69 20.36 -16.94
N ARG A 429 -10.54 21.50 -16.26
CA ARG A 429 -10.96 21.71 -14.85
C ARG A 429 -12.05 22.74 -14.65
N THR A 430 -12.25 23.70 -15.55
CA THR A 430 -13.20 24.81 -15.35
C THR A 430 -14.29 24.83 -16.40
N GLY A 431 -15.49 25.30 -16.06
CA GLY A 431 -16.57 25.45 -17.03
C GLY A 431 -17.71 26.32 -16.53
N THR A 432 -18.73 26.47 -17.37
CA THR A 432 -19.93 27.25 -17.05
C THR A 432 -21.20 26.48 -17.40
N ALA A 433 -22.26 26.77 -16.65
CA ALA A 433 -23.63 26.29 -16.82
C ALA A 433 -24.61 27.37 -16.33
N SER A 434 -25.92 27.10 -16.36
CA SER A 434 -26.92 28.01 -15.78
C SER A 434 -28.13 27.28 -15.21
N VAL A 435 -28.87 27.93 -14.32
CA VAL A 435 -30.16 27.43 -13.81
C VAL A 435 -31.20 28.54 -13.81
N THR A 436 -32.42 28.25 -14.24
CA THR A 436 -33.53 29.21 -14.21
C THR A 436 -34.30 29.08 -12.89
N VAL A 437 -34.48 30.18 -12.18
CA VAL A 437 -35.13 30.23 -10.86
C VAL A 437 -36.35 31.15 -10.85
N LYS A 438 -37.32 30.85 -9.98
CA LYS A 438 -38.53 31.66 -9.73
C LYS A 438 -38.71 31.87 -8.22
N PRO A 439 -39.23 33.03 -7.77
CA PRO A 439 -39.47 33.30 -6.35
C PRO A 439 -40.32 32.22 -5.67
N GLY A 440 -39.91 31.84 -4.46
CA GLY A 440 -40.72 31.00 -3.55
C GLY A 440 -40.46 29.50 -3.60
N GLU A 441 -39.89 28.96 -4.68
CA GLU A 441 -39.59 27.52 -4.80
C GLU A 441 -38.08 27.24 -4.94
N PRO A 442 -37.51 26.29 -4.20
CA PRO A 442 -36.13 25.83 -4.41
C PRO A 442 -36.00 25.07 -5.73
N VAL A 443 -35.05 25.48 -6.57
CA VAL A 443 -34.69 24.76 -7.81
C VAL A 443 -33.38 24.03 -7.59
N ALA A 444 -33.39 22.70 -7.69
CA ALA A 444 -32.16 21.91 -7.73
C ALA A 444 -31.43 22.13 -9.06
N PHE A 445 -30.10 22.21 -9.02
CA PHE A 445 -29.30 22.25 -10.24
C PHE A 445 -29.34 20.88 -10.94
N ASP A 446 -29.53 20.86 -12.26
CA ASP A 446 -29.59 19.62 -13.04
C ASP A 446 -28.17 19.12 -13.35
N GLY A 447 -27.62 18.37 -12.40
CA GLY A 447 -26.29 17.78 -12.48
C GLY A 447 -25.64 17.64 -11.11
N THR A 448 -24.66 16.75 -11.01
CA THR A 448 -23.78 16.61 -9.84
C THR A 448 -22.36 17.04 -10.19
N PHE A 449 -21.56 17.31 -9.18
CA PHE A 449 -20.15 17.66 -9.31
C PHE A 449 -19.31 16.82 -8.35
N PRO A 450 -18.04 16.51 -8.70
CA PRO A 450 -17.09 15.91 -7.78
C PRO A 450 -16.95 16.72 -6.49
N VAL A 451 -16.75 16.03 -5.37
CA VAL A 451 -16.50 16.64 -4.06
C VAL A 451 -15.25 17.51 -4.11
N GLY A 452 -15.30 18.70 -3.52
CA GLY A 452 -14.24 19.70 -3.64
C GLY A 452 -14.40 20.63 -4.85
N THR A 453 -15.35 20.37 -5.77
CA THR A 453 -15.67 21.32 -6.84
C THR A 453 -16.12 22.65 -6.25
N LYS A 454 -15.44 23.73 -6.63
CA LYS A 454 -15.78 25.10 -6.23
C LYS A 454 -16.80 25.67 -7.22
N ILE A 455 -17.94 26.12 -6.70
CA ILE A 455 -19.02 26.77 -7.45
C ILE A 455 -18.99 28.27 -7.16
N THR A 456 -19.15 29.10 -8.20
CA THR A 456 -19.38 30.54 -8.10
C THR A 456 -20.65 30.89 -8.86
N LEU A 457 -21.59 31.55 -8.20
CA LEU A 457 -22.88 31.95 -8.78
C LEU A 457 -22.92 33.45 -9.10
N SER A 458 -23.62 33.80 -10.17
CA SER A 458 -23.96 35.19 -10.48
C SER A 458 -25.35 35.29 -11.10
N GLU A 459 -26.01 36.43 -10.93
CA GLU A 459 -27.29 36.73 -11.59
C GLU A 459 -27.21 38.15 -12.17
N ASP A 460 -27.76 38.31 -13.37
CA ASP A 460 -27.99 39.61 -14.01
C ASP A 460 -29.48 39.97 -13.94
N THR A 461 -29.85 40.82 -12.98
CA THR A 461 -31.24 41.23 -12.73
C THR A 461 -31.87 42.02 -13.88
N SER A 462 -31.06 42.55 -14.81
CA SER A 462 -31.58 43.22 -16.01
C SER A 462 -32.23 42.24 -17.00
N LYS A 463 -31.90 40.95 -16.91
CA LYS A 463 -32.43 39.88 -17.77
C LYS A 463 -33.72 39.24 -17.24
N ALA A 464 -34.26 39.71 -16.10
CA ALA A 464 -35.49 39.19 -15.49
C ALA A 464 -36.64 39.11 -16.51
N GLN A 465 -37.41 38.02 -16.46
CA GLN A 465 -38.56 37.79 -17.35
C GLN A 465 -39.86 37.65 -16.53
N PRO A 466 -40.91 38.45 -16.80
CA PRO A 466 -40.90 39.64 -17.65
C PRO A 466 -39.97 40.74 -17.08
N ALA A 467 -39.58 41.69 -17.93
CA ALA A 467 -38.80 42.85 -17.51
C ALA A 467 -39.56 43.68 -16.47
N ALA A 468 -38.83 44.28 -15.52
CA ALA A 468 -39.42 45.05 -14.43
C ALA A 468 -40.23 46.26 -14.94
N SER A 469 -41.37 46.54 -14.29
CA SER A 469 -42.27 47.64 -14.65
C SER A 469 -42.81 48.30 -13.38
N GLY A 470 -42.56 49.60 -13.21
CA GLY A 470 -42.94 50.36 -12.01
C GLY A 470 -41.97 50.25 -10.81
N PHE A 471 -40.99 49.36 -10.88
CA PHE A 471 -39.98 49.15 -9.83
C PHE A 471 -38.59 48.86 -10.43
N GLY A 472 -37.55 49.09 -9.63
CA GLY A 472 -36.17 48.75 -9.94
C GLY A 472 -35.66 47.55 -9.12
N TRP A 473 -34.61 46.89 -9.62
CA TRP A 473 -33.89 45.82 -8.94
C TRP A 473 -32.64 46.35 -8.23
N GLY A 474 -32.45 45.93 -6.98
CA GLY A 474 -31.18 46.05 -6.26
C GLY A 474 -30.13 45.05 -6.77
N LYS A 475 -28.96 45.06 -6.15
CA LYS A 475 -27.91 44.06 -6.39
C LYS A 475 -28.36 42.71 -5.80
N PRO A 476 -28.24 41.58 -6.52
CA PRO A 476 -28.54 40.27 -5.97
C PRO A 476 -27.61 39.93 -4.81
N VAL A 477 -28.16 39.34 -3.75
CA VAL A 477 -27.43 38.84 -2.58
C VAL A 477 -27.56 37.32 -2.54
N PHE A 478 -26.43 36.63 -2.56
CA PHE A 478 -26.37 35.19 -2.35
C PHE A 478 -26.00 34.91 -0.89
N THR A 479 -26.68 33.92 -0.30
CA THR A 479 -26.40 33.40 1.04
C THR A 479 -26.25 31.88 0.95
N VAL A 480 -25.12 31.35 1.43
CA VAL A 480 -24.85 29.91 1.50
C VAL A 480 -24.58 29.55 2.96
N ASP A 481 -25.27 28.52 3.46
CA ASP A 481 -25.16 28.06 4.86
C ASP A 481 -25.36 29.16 5.92
N GLY A 482 -26.06 30.25 5.56
CA GLY A 482 -26.33 31.41 6.41
C GLY A 482 -25.33 32.56 6.27
N GLU A 483 -24.24 32.40 5.52
CA GLU A 483 -23.25 33.45 5.27
C GLU A 483 -23.42 34.10 3.89
N ASN A 484 -23.19 35.42 3.78
CA ASN A 484 -23.29 36.15 2.53
C ASN A 484 -22.10 35.85 1.61
N SER A 485 -22.25 34.81 0.79
CA SER A 485 -21.29 34.37 -0.22
C SER A 485 -22.03 33.94 -1.48
N ASN A 486 -21.44 34.21 -2.64
CA ASN A 486 -21.84 33.62 -3.92
C ASN A 486 -20.96 32.43 -4.33
N THR A 487 -19.99 32.05 -3.48
CA THR A 487 -18.99 31.01 -3.74
C THR A 487 -19.03 29.95 -2.66
N PHE A 488 -19.02 28.68 -3.03
CA PHE A 488 -19.03 27.54 -2.11
C PHE A 488 -18.35 26.31 -2.73
N THR A 489 -18.23 25.23 -1.95
CA THR A 489 -17.61 23.97 -2.36
C THR A 489 -18.61 22.82 -2.22
N ILE A 490 -18.63 21.92 -3.20
CA ILE A 490 -19.48 20.72 -3.20
C ILE A 490 -18.95 19.70 -2.19
N ARG A 491 -19.85 19.13 -1.38
CA ARG A 491 -19.58 18.16 -0.32
C ARG A 491 -20.18 16.81 -0.68
N ASP A 492 -19.65 15.72 -0.08
CA ASP A 492 -20.07 14.37 -0.48
C ASP A 492 -21.51 14.09 -0.10
N GLN A 493 -22.28 13.62 -1.08
CA GLN A 493 -23.69 13.25 -0.95
C GLN A 493 -24.60 14.36 -0.36
N GLU A 494 -24.13 15.61 -0.37
CA GLU A 494 -24.84 16.77 0.18
C GLU A 494 -25.47 17.62 -0.93
N LEU A 495 -26.63 18.19 -0.62
CA LEU A 495 -27.28 19.22 -1.43
C LEU A 495 -27.09 20.58 -0.75
N VAL A 496 -26.10 21.36 -1.20
CA VAL A 496 -25.84 22.70 -0.68
C VAL A 496 -27.04 23.61 -0.95
N LYS A 497 -27.51 24.34 0.07
CA LYS A 497 -28.69 25.21 -0.05
C LYS A 497 -28.26 26.67 -0.18
N VAL A 498 -28.56 27.25 -1.33
CA VAL A 498 -28.30 28.65 -1.64
C VAL A 498 -29.62 29.43 -1.57
N SER A 499 -29.64 30.53 -0.82
CA SER A 499 -30.66 31.56 -0.94
C SER A 499 -30.16 32.66 -1.86
N LEU A 500 -30.99 33.11 -2.79
CA LEU A 500 -30.71 34.22 -3.69
C LEU A 500 -31.79 35.29 -3.53
N THR A 501 -31.44 36.37 -2.85
CA THR A 501 -32.36 37.46 -2.50
C THR A 501 -32.18 38.65 -3.44
N ASN A 502 -33.29 39.12 -4.04
CA ASN A 502 -33.35 40.38 -4.77
C ASN A 502 -34.26 41.38 -4.08
N THR A 503 -33.72 42.56 -3.76
CA THR A 503 -34.48 43.69 -3.23
C THR A 503 -35.12 44.49 -4.37
N THR A 504 -36.38 44.91 -4.20
CA THR A 504 -37.11 45.82 -5.10
C THR A 504 -37.25 47.22 -4.50
N THR A 505 -37.21 48.25 -5.34
CA THR A 505 -37.49 49.64 -4.95
C THR A 505 -38.51 50.27 -5.89
N THR A 506 -39.46 51.05 -5.37
CA THR A 506 -40.44 51.74 -6.23
C THR A 506 -39.77 52.85 -7.05
N THR A 507 -40.17 52.97 -8.32
CA THR A 507 -39.69 54.07 -9.17
C THR A 507 -40.64 55.26 -9.02
N THR A 508 -40.36 56.17 -8.09
CA THR A 508 -41.12 57.41 -7.97
C THR A 508 -40.84 58.32 -9.16
N THR A 509 -41.75 58.37 -10.13
CA THR A 509 -41.75 59.42 -11.15
C THR A 509 -41.98 60.77 -10.46
N PRO A 510 -41.11 61.78 -10.61
CA PRO A 510 -41.37 63.11 -10.07
C PRO A 510 -42.68 63.67 -10.65
N PRO A 511 -43.54 64.33 -9.84
CA PRO A 511 -44.74 64.97 -10.37
C PRO A 511 -44.40 65.98 -11.47
N ALA A 512 -45.08 65.89 -12.61
CA ALA A 512 -44.88 66.84 -13.70
C ALA A 512 -45.26 68.26 -13.25
N THR A 513 -44.30 69.18 -13.32
CA THR A 513 -44.49 70.59 -12.95
C THR A 513 -45.58 71.23 -13.85
N PRO A 514 -46.65 71.82 -13.28
CA PRO A 514 -47.66 72.52 -14.08
C PRO A 514 -47.07 73.75 -14.79
N PRO A 515 -47.60 74.14 -15.97
CA PRO A 515 -47.03 75.22 -16.76
C PRO A 515 -47.22 76.60 -16.14
N THR A 516 -46.19 77.43 -16.24
CA THR A 516 -46.10 78.80 -15.70
C THR A 516 -47.15 79.75 -16.29
N ALA A 517 -47.83 80.51 -15.44
CA ALA A 517 -48.60 81.69 -15.82
C ALA A 517 -47.84 82.98 -15.48
N THR A 518 -47.82 83.95 -16.40
CA THR A 518 -47.34 85.33 -16.20
C THR A 518 -48.25 86.09 -15.22
N THR A 519 -47.87 87.16 -14.50
CA THR A 519 -47.39 88.49 -14.94
C THR A 519 -46.86 89.31 -13.68
N PRO A 520 -46.50 90.62 -13.67
CA PRO A 520 -45.31 91.15 -12.94
C PRO A 520 -45.65 92.28 -11.90
N PRO A 521 -44.77 93.28 -11.61
CA PRO A 521 -43.46 93.24 -10.91
C PRO A 521 -43.42 94.15 -9.64
N THR A 522 -42.50 93.93 -8.69
CA THR A 522 -41.96 94.87 -7.64
C THR A 522 -41.05 94.08 -6.67
N THR A 523 -39.99 94.59 -5.99
CA THR A 523 -39.21 95.85 -6.05
C THR A 523 -37.75 95.57 -5.65
N VAL A 524 -36.86 96.53 -5.87
CA VAL A 524 -35.40 96.51 -5.59
C VAL A 524 -35.07 96.52 -4.08
N ALA A 525 -33.99 95.83 -3.65
CA ALA A 525 -32.77 96.37 -2.98
C ALA A 525 -32.05 95.32 -2.09
N PRO A 526 -30.82 95.58 -1.57
CA PRO A 526 -29.56 95.56 -2.34
C PRO A 526 -28.46 94.68 -1.67
N PRO A 527 -27.28 94.45 -2.29
CA PRO A 527 -26.30 93.47 -1.83
C PRO A 527 -25.25 94.04 -0.86
N ALA A 528 -24.51 93.16 -0.16
CA ALA A 528 -23.26 93.48 0.52
C ALA A 528 -22.21 92.36 0.34
N PRO A 529 -20.89 92.67 0.22
CA PRO A 529 -20.02 91.92 -0.69
C PRO A 529 -18.67 91.51 0.00
N PRO A 530 -17.48 91.43 -0.62
CA PRO A 530 -16.65 90.22 -0.50
C PRO A 530 -15.24 90.46 0.10
N THR A 531 -14.48 89.38 0.32
CA THR A 531 -12.99 89.35 0.36
C THR A 531 -12.57 87.87 0.38
N THR A 532 -11.77 87.27 -0.52
CA THR A 532 -10.43 87.59 -1.07
C THR A 532 -9.40 87.91 0.02
N THR A 533 -8.22 87.31 0.13
CA THR A 533 -7.50 86.26 -0.63
C THR A 533 -6.21 85.97 0.15
N GLN A 534 -5.73 84.72 0.23
CA GLN A 534 -4.29 84.42 0.12
C GLN A 534 -3.97 82.92 0.03
N GLN A 535 -2.94 82.64 -0.76
CA GLN A 535 -2.26 81.38 -1.11
C GLN A 535 -0.81 81.84 -1.48
N PRO A 536 0.20 80.98 -1.75
CA PRO A 536 0.62 79.65 -1.25
C PRO A 536 1.86 79.81 -0.29
N PRO A 537 2.80 78.84 -0.02
CA PRO A 537 3.04 77.53 -0.66
C PRO A 537 3.34 76.28 0.21
N THR A 538 2.98 75.13 -0.39
CA THR A 538 3.54 73.75 -0.34
C THR A 538 4.54 73.30 0.73
N ALA A 539 4.28 72.12 1.32
CA ALA A 539 5.13 70.92 1.13
C ALA A 539 4.49 69.58 1.60
N SER A 540 4.86 68.48 0.91
CA SER A 540 4.85 67.05 1.33
C SER A 540 3.53 66.25 1.46
N ASN A 541 3.65 64.94 1.19
CA ASN A 541 2.62 63.95 0.87
C ASN A 541 2.13 63.10 2.07
N PRO A 542 1.06 62.28 1.93
CA PRO A 542 0.26 61.78 3.06
C PRO A 542 0.50 60.31 3.44
N PRO A 543 -0.08 59.88 4.59
CA PRO A 543 -0.64 58.55 4.75
C PRO A 543 -2.14 58.60 5.07
N ALA A 544 -2.92 57.62 4.57
CA ALA A 544 -4.37 57.53 4.80
C ALA A 544 -4.75 56.29 5.63
N THR A 545 -5.76 56.49 6.48
CA THR A 545 -6.54 55.49 7.25
C THR A 545 -7.97 56.07 7.21
N VAL A 546 -9.11 55.39 7.25
CA VAL A 546 -9.60 54.19 7.98
C VAL A 546 -10.86 53.68 7.25
N ALA A 547 -11.26 52.40 7.38
CA ALA A 547 -12.68 51.99 7.37
C ALA A 547 -12.91 50.68 8.17
N PRO A 548 -14.10 50.47 8.80
CA PRO A 548 -14.27 49.52 9.92
C PRO A 548 -15.28 48.36 9.69
N PRO A 549 -15.44 47.42 10.65
CA PRO A 549 -16.11 46.11 10.46
C PRO A 549 -17.54 46.01 11.07
N ALA A 550 -18.12 44.80 11.03
CA ALA A 550 -19.33 44.41 11.77
C ALA A 550 -19.25 42.98 12.36
N ALA A 551 -20.06 42.70 13.37
CA ALA A 551 -20.13 41.50 14.23
C ALA A 551 -21.59 41.38 14.79
N PRO A 552 -21.95 40.52 15.78
CA PRO A 552 -21.68 39.09 15.99
C PRO A 552 -23.03 38.26 16.03
N PRO A 553 -23.47 37.46 17.05
CA PRO A 553 -23.75 36.03 16.78
C PRO A 553 -25.04 35.38 17.38
N ALA A 554 -25.19 34.06 17.11
CA ALA A 554 -25.59 32.97 18.04
C ALA A 554 -27.05 32.48 18.23
N THR A 555 -27.17 31.13 18.31
CA THR A 555 -28.10 30.29 19.13
C THR A 555 -29.61 30.23 18.79
N SER A 556 -30.38 29.14 19.03
CA SER A 556 -30.11 27.80 19.62
C SER A 556 -31.23 26.74 19.43
N THR A 557 -30.84 25.49 19.15
CA THR A 557 -31.35 24.17 19.66
C THR A 557 -32.82 23.68 19.49
N PRO A 558 -33.06 22.33 19.51
CA PRO A 558 -34.32 21.70 19.08
C PRO A 558 -35.11 20.96 20.20
N LYS A 559 -36.21 20.26 19.85
CA LYS A 559 -36.88 19.24 20.67
C LYS A 559 -37.28 17.98 19.89
N THR A 560 -36.87 16.82 20.43
CA THR A 560 -37.27 15.42 20.15
C THR A 560 -38.73 15.13 20.62
N PRO A 561 -39.40 13.98 20.34
CA PRO A 561 -38.97 12.63 20.82
C PRO A 561 -39.44 11.34 20.09
N THR A 562 -38.80 10.20 20.43
CA THR A 562 -39.33 8.78 20.48
C THR A 562 -39.78 8.07 19.17
N SER A 563 -39.73 6.72 19.01
CA SER A 563 -39.54 5.56 19.93
C SER A 563 -39.03 4.28 19.22
N THR A 564 -38.73 3.23 20.00
CA THR A 564 -38.32 1.83 19.65
C THR A 564 -38.96 0.88 20.70
N PRO A 565 -38.71 -0.47 20.76
CA PRO A 565 -38.71 -1.59 19.80
C PRO A 565 -39.90 -2.57 20.12
N PRO A 566 -39.93 -3.91 19.80
CA PRO A 566 -39.12 -5.01 20.40
C PRO A 566 -38.61 -6.07 19.36
N LEU A 567 -37.59 -6.93 19.54
CA LEU A 567 -37.08 -7.85 20.61
C LEU A 567 -37.73 -9.26 20.70
N ALA A 568 -36.90 -10.30 20.48
CA ALA A 568 -37.07 -11.70 20.89
C ALA A 568 -35.70 -12.37 21.09
N HIS A 569 -35.56 -13.36 22.01
CA HIS A 569 -34.29 -13.50 22.78
C HIS A 569 -34.01 -14.92 23.39
N THR A 570 -33.36 -15.86 22.68
CA THR A 570 -32.91 -17.18 23.23
C THR A 570 -31.60 -17.69 22.63
N GLY A 571 -30.65 -18.34 23.32
CA GLY A 571 -30.47 -18.62 24.76
C GLY A 571 -30.00 -20.06 25.08
N ALA A 572 -28.92 -20.21 25.88
CA ALA A 572 -28.43 -21.43 26.58
C ALA A 572 -27.79 -22.59 25.73
N ASN A 573 -26.87 -23.45 26.24
CA ASN A 573 -25.80 -23.36 27.28
C ASN A 573 -24.93 -24.67 27.28
N ALA A 574 -23.87 -24.74 28.11
CA ALA A 574 -23.15 -25.96 28.60
C ALA A 574 -22.14 -26.68 27.65
N VAL A 575 -21.12 -27.48 28.07
CA VAL A 575 -20.38 -27.68 29.35
C VAL A 575 -19.00 -28.33 29.05
N ALA A 576 -18.03 -28.14 29.96
CA ALA A 576 -16.62 -28.59 30.00
C ALA A 576 -16.17 -29.98 29.49
N LEU A 577 -14.88 -30.05 29.10
CA LEU A 577 -13.97 -31.17 29.45
C LEU A 577 -12.50 -30.71 29.56
N LEU A 578 -11.63 -31.57 30.12
CA LEU A 578 -10.36 -31.25 30.78
C LEU A 578 -9.16 -32.06 30.23
N LEU A 579 -7.95 -31.48 30.35
CA LEU A 579 -6.62 -32.11 30.40
C LEU A 579 -6.09 -32.88 29.17
N LEU A 580 -4.93 -32.46 28.65
CA LEU A 580 -3.62 -33.03 29.06
C LEU A 580 -2.44 -32.17 28.54
N ALA A 581 -1.25 -32.37 29.12
CA ALA A 581 -0.04 -31.59 28.84
C ALA A 581 1.17 -32.50 28.51
N GLY A 582 2.14 -31.94 27.78
CA GLY A 582 3.43 -32.58 27.44
C GLY A 582 4.11 -31.83 26.29
N ALA A 583 4.89 -30.77 26.56
CA ALA A 583 6.31 -30.79 26.94
C ALA A 583 7.26 -31.04 25.75
N GLY A 584 8.04 -30.01 25.36
CA GLY A 584 8.95 -30.11 24.21
C GLY A 584 9.66 -28.81 23.78
N VAL A 585 9.93 -27.86 24.69
CA VAL A 585 10.74 -26.66 24.39
C VAL A 585 11.94 -26.61 25.34
N GLY A 586 13.15 -26.56 24.79
CA GLY A 586 14.38 -26.41 25.57
C GLY A 586 15.61 -26.19 24.70
N GLY A 587 16.17 -24.97 24.72
CA GLY A 587 17.40 -24.66 23.99
C GLY A 587 17.63 -23.17 23.74
N GLY A 588 17.85 -22.38 24.79
CA GLY A 588 18.14 -20.95 24.60
C GLY A 588 18.54 -20.18 25.86
N ALA A 589 19.82 -19.85 25.95
CA ALA A 589 20.44 -18.80 26.78
C ALA A 589 20.25 -18.83 28.32
N LEU A 590 21.38 -19.00 29.04
CA LEU A 590 22.05 -17.88 29.73
C LEU A 590 23.30 -18.36 30.50
N LEU A 591 24.48 -18.01 29.98
CA LEU A 591 25.73 -18.05 30.72
C LEU A 591 26.18 -16.63 31.05
N MET A 592 26.22 -16.26 32.33
CA MET A 592 27.25 -15.36 32.84
C MET A 592 27.38 -15.40 34.37
N ALA A 593 28.64 -15.34 34.81
CA ALA A 593 29.12 -14.93 36.14
C ALA A 593 28.67 -15.70 37.41
N ARG A 594 29.62 -16.47 37.98
CA ARG A 594 30.33 -16.02 39.20
C ARG A 594 31.66 -16.73 39.46
N ARG A 595 32.70 -15.93 39.75
CA ARG A 595 33.98 -16.37 40.33
C ARG A 595 33.80 -16.84 41.78
N ARG A 596 34.51 -17.91 42.21
CA ARG A 596 35.59 -17.87 43.24
C ARG A 596 35.96 -19.26 43.81
N LYS A 597 37.28 -19.52 43.90
CA LYS A 597 37.98 -20.50 44.78
C LYS A 597 37.61 -21.98 44.54
N ALA A 598 38.42 -22.99 44.84
CA ALA A 598 39.87 -23.20 45.03
C ALA A 598 40.09 -24.72 44.70
N SER A 599 41.27 -25.27 44.47
CA SER A 599 42.66 -24.86 44.77
C SER A 599 43.62 -25.42 43.71
#